data_AF-A0A2J7Z240-F1
#
_entry.id   AF-A0A2J7Z240-F1
#
_cell.length_a   1.000
_cell.length_b   1.000
_cell.length_c   1.000
_cell.angle_alpha   90.00
_cell.angle_beta   90.00
_cell.angle_gamma   90.00
#
_symmetry.space_group_name_H-M   'P 1'
#
loop_
_entity.id
_entity.type
_entity.pdbx_description
1 polymer ?
#
loop_
_entity_poly.entity_id
_entity_poly.type
_entity_poly.pdbx_seq_one_letter_code
_entity_poly.pdbx_strand_id
1 'polypeptide(L)' 'MLCHGGPLAEPDDVRYVLDRTQGIAGFFGASSMERLPTERAIADQLRAFKQLPAAN' A
#
# COMPACT_ATOMS: atom_id res chain seq x y z
N MET A 1 12.78 0.41 18.30
CA MET A 1 12.63 1.55 17.36
C MET A 1 11.80 1.08 16.16
N LEU A 2 10.96 1.92 15.56
CA LEU A 2 10.18 1.60 14.35
C LEU A 2 10.56 2.55 13.22
N CYS A 3 10.55 2.09 11.97
CA CYS A 3 10.67 2.96 10.80
C CYS A 3 9.30 3.40 10.27
N HIS A 4 9.23 4.59 9.67
CA HIS A 4 8.01 5.19 9.12
C HIS A 4 8.36 6.26 8.08
N GLY A 5 7.50 6.44 7.07
CA GLY A 5 7.56 7.55 6.14
C GLY A 5 8.67 7.46 5.08
N GLY A 6 8.94 8.57 4.41
CA GLY A 6 9.91 8.62 3.31
C GLY A 6 9.52 7.69 2.16
N PRO A 7 10.46 6.95 1.56
CA PRO A 7 10.19 6.04 0.45
C PRO A 7 9.54 4.71 0.88
N LEU A 8 9.16 4.53 2.16
CA LEU A 8 8.60 3.27 2.67
C LEU A 8 7.08 3.21 2.46
N ALA A 9 6.64 2.87 1.25
CA ALA A 9 5.23 2.85 0.88
C ALA A 9 4.68 1.43 0.71
N GLU A 10 5.50 0.48 0.25
CA GLU A 10 5.12 -0.90 -0.04
C GLU A 10 5.95 -1.91 0.78
N PRO A 11 5.49 -3.18 0.87
CA PRO A 11 6.21 -4.21 1.63
C PRO A 11 7.68 -4.40 1.25
N ASP A 12 8.01 -4.27 -0.04
CA ASP A 12 9.38 -4.43 -0.54
C ASP A 12 10.31 -3.29 -0.09
N ASP A 13 9.79 -2.06 0.02
CA ASP A 13 10.55 -0.92 0.56
C ASP A 13 10.90 -1.15 2.03
N VAL A 14 9.92 -1.65 2.81
CA VAL A 14 10.09 -1.97 4.23
C VAL A 14 11.09 -3.11 4.39
N ARG A 15 10.98 -4.17 3.56
CA ARG A 15 11.93 -5.28 3.53
C ARG A 15 13.36 -4.79 3.31
N TYR A 16 13.55 -3.91 2.33
CA TYR A 16 14.87 -3.36 2.02
C TYR A 16 15.57 -2.75 3.24
N VAL A 17 14.83 -1.98 4.05
CA VAL A 17 15.34 -1.35 5.27
C VAL A 17 15.60 -2.35 6.38
N LEU A 18 14.66 -3.28 6.62
CA LEU A 18 14.79 -4.28 7.68
C LEU A 18 16.00 -5.18 7.44
N ASP A 19 16.29 -5.53 6.19
CA ASP A 19 17.44 -6.39 5.85
C ASP A 19 18.80 -5.68 6.00
N ARG A 20 18.82 -4.34 6.05
CA ARG A 20 20.06 -3.53 6.01
C ARG A 20 20.31 -2.73 7.28
N THR A 21 19.39 -2.75 8.24
CA THR A 21 19.47 -1.91 9.42
C THR A 21 19.26 -2.73 10.69
N GLN A 22 20.18 -2.61 11.64
CA GLN A 22 20.12 -3.29 12.93
C GLN A 22 19.38 -2.41 13.96
N GLY A 23 18.71 -3.02 14.94
CA GLY A 23 18.04 -2.32 16.04
C GLY A 23 16.64 -1.74 15.74
N ILE A 24 16.11 -1.99 14.54
CA ILE A 24 14.72 -1.67 14.17
C ILE A 24 13.83 -2.90 14.45
N ALA A 25 12.69 -2.68 15.10
CA ALA A 25 11.75 -3.74 15.49
C ALA A 25 10.62 -3.96 14.47
N GLY A 26 10.45 -3.04 13.52
CA GLY A 26 9.38 -3.12 12.52
C GLY A 26 9.09 -1.77 11.87
N PHE A 27 7.91 -1.69 11.24
CA PHE A 27 7.44 -0.55 10.47
C PHE A 27 6.08 -0.06 11.00
N PHE A 28 5.89 1.26 11.05
CA PHE A 28 4.62 1.90 11.39
C PHE A 28 3.99 2.49 10.12
N GLY A 29 2.87 1.92 9.68
CA GLY A 29 2.15 2.36 8.49
C GLY A 29 1.00 3.30 8.79
N ALA A 30 0.75 4.26 7.89
CA ALA A 30 -0.45 5.09 7.87
C ALA A 30 -1.06 5.04 6.46
N SER A 31 -0.68 5.97 5.57
CA SER A 31 -1.19 5.98 4.19
C SER A 31 -0.94 4.68 3.42
N SER A 32 0.14 3.94 3.71
CA SER A 32 0.43 2.63 3.11
C SER A 32 -0.53 1.52 3.56
N MET A 33 -1.20 1.68 4.70
CA MET A 33 -2.14 0.69 5.24
C MET A 33 -3.59 1.04 4.93
N GLU A 34 -3.95 2.33 4.92
CA GLU A 34 -5.35 2.74 4.74
C GLU A 34 -5.61 3.39 3.37
N ARG A 35 -4.81 4.38 2.94
CA ARG A 35 -5.13 5.21 1.78
C ARG A 35 -4.83 4.49 0.47
N LEU A 36 -3.58 4.09 0.27
CA LEU A 36 -3.12 3.47 -0.97
C LEU A 36 -3.91 2.19 -1.34
N PRO A 37 -4.11 1.22 -0.42
CA PRO A 37 -4.91 0.04 -0.75
C PRO A 37 -6.38 0.38 -1.01
N THR A 38 -6.97 1.30 -0.25
CA THR A 38 -8.37 1.72 -0.45
C THR A 38 -8.57 2.42 -1.79
N GLU A 39 -7.71 3.36 -2.16
CA GLU A 39 -7.79 4.09 -3.43
C GLU A 39 -7.68 3.14 -4.62
N ARG A 40 -6.76 2.17 -4.58
CA ARG A 40 -6.63 1.13 -5.61
C ARG A 40 -7.90 0.29 -5.72
N ALA A 41 -8.39 -0.24 -4.59
CA ALA A 41 -9.57 -1.09 -4.57
C ALA A 41 -10.83 -0.36 -5.10
N ILE A 42 -11.04 0.89 -4.70
CA ILE A 42 -12.16 1.71 -5.19
C ILE A 42 -12.04 1.94 -6.71
N ALA A 43 -10.85 2.32 -7.18
CA ALA A 43 -10.62 2.57 -8.60
C ALA A 43 -10.87 1.31 -9.45
N ASP A 44 -10.40 0.15 -8.99
CA ASP A 44 -10.58 -1.12 -9.70
C ASP A 44 -12.05 -1.56 -9.70
N GLN A 45 -12.76 -1.37 -8.60
CA GLN A 45 -14.19 -1.64 -8.53
C GLN A 45 -15.00 -0.78 -9.51
N LEU A 46 -14.67 0.52 -9.58
CA LEU A 46 -15.30 1.43 -10.55
C LEU A 46 -15.01 0.99 -12.00
N ARG A 47 -13.77 0.62 -12.31
CA ARG A 47 -13.41 0.10 -13.64
C ARG A 47 -14.23 -1.15 -13.99
N ALA A 48 -14.39 -2.07 -13.05
CA ALA A 48 -15.18 -3.29 -13.27
C ALA A 48 -16.65 -2.98 -13.59
N PHE A 49 -17.30 -2.08 -12.84
CA PHE A 49 -18.67 -1.67 -13.16
C PHE A 49 -18.79 -0.97 -14.50
N LYS A 50 -17.81 -0.14 -14.87
CA LYS A 50 -17.79 0.57 -16.16
C LYS A 50 -17.61 -0.37 -17.36
N GLN A 51 -17.13 -1.60 -17.15
CA GLN A 51 -16.98 -2.61 -18.19
C GLN A 51 -18.23 -3.48 -18.40
N LEU A 52 -19.28 -3.32 -17.58
CA LEU A 52 -20.52 -4.02 -17.80
C LEU A 52 -21.15 -3.60 -19.14
N PRO A 53 -21.66 -4.55 -19.93
CA PRO A 53 -22.37 -4.21 -21.16
C PRO A 53 -23.65 -3.43 -20.85
N ALA A 54 -24.05 -2.53 -21.74
CA ALA A 54 -25.36 -1.91 -21.67
C ALA A 54 -26.45 -2.99 -21.82
N ALA A 55 -27.53 -2.87 -21.05
CA ALA A 55 -28.69 -3.73 -21.23
C ALA A 55 -29.31 -3.48 -22.62
N ASN A 56 -29.69 -4.57 -23.29
CA ASN A 56 -30.40 -4.53 -24.56
C ASN A 56 -31.83 -4.01 -24.37
#